data_AF-A0A7W1H8B5-F1
#
_entry.id   AF-A0A7W1H8B5-F1
#
_cell.length_a   1.000
_cell.length_b   1.000
_cell.length_c   1.000
_cell.angle_alpha   90.00
_cell.angle_beta   90.00
_cell.angle_gamma   90.00
#
_symmetry.space_group_name_H-M   'P 1'
#
loop_
_entity.id
_entity.type
_entity.pdbx_description
1 polymer ?
#
loop_
_entity_poly.entity_id
_entity_poly.type
_entity_poly.pdbx_seq_one_letter_code
_entity_poly.pdbx_strand_id
1 'polypeptide(L)'
;MNFLADFSDEGAGKGGLASSGLSGATVARLRGALTRQIEHPDAADPELARVLRQIVTEARNRQIRAEQLVLILKNVWDSLPEARYAIDREAQTQVKQRLITLCIKAYYGA
;
A
#
# COMPACT_ATOMS: atom_id res chain seq x y z
N MET A 1 38.87 -15.12 22.56
CA MET A 1 37.62 -15.46 21.85
C MET A 1 36.86 -14.18 21.54
N ASN A 2 36.99 -13.63 20.33
CA ASN A 2 36.06 -12.64 19.77
C ASN A 2 35.43 -13.28 18.54
N PHE A 3 34.12 -13.53 18.60
CA PHE A 3 33.35 -14.14 17.53
C PHE A 3 32.93 -13.04 16.55
N LEU A 4 33.59 -13.02 15.40
CA LEU A 4 33.18 -12.51 14.08
C LEU A 4 32.17 -11.35 14.06
N ALA A 5 32.74 -10.16 13.81
CA ALA A 5 32.11 -9.17 12.96
C ALA A 5 32.02 -9.72 11.53
N ASP A 6 30.88 -10.31 11.16
CA ASP A 6 30.52 -10.66 9.78
C ASP A 6 29.00 -10.83 9.66
N PHE A 7 28.28 -9.70 9.64
CA PHE A 7 26.91 -9.63 9.12
C PHE A 7 26.80 -8.33 8.32
N SER A 8 27.60 -8.29 7.26
CA SER A 8 27.54 -7.29 6.22
C SER A 8 27.02 -7.97 4.96
N ASP A 9 25.73 -8.29 4.92
CA ASP A 9 25.09 -8.72 3.67
C ASP A 9 23.57 -8.48 3.67
N GLU A 10 23.16 -7.63 2.74
CA GLU A 10 21.90 -7.63 1.99
C GLU A 10 20.54 -7.61 2.73
N GLY A 11 20.08 -6.39 3.02
CA GLY A 11 18.65 -6.10 3.22
C GLY A 11 18.12 -4.86 2.46
N ALA A 12 18.97 -4.15 1.73
CA ALA A 12 18.61 -2.95 0.98
C ALA A 12 18.20 -3.30 -0.46
N GLY A 13 17.05 -3.97 -0.66
CA GLY A 13 16.77 -4.46 -2.02
C GLY A 13 15.40 -5.04 -2.35
N LYS A 14 14.30 -4.72 -1.64
CA LYS A 14 12.94 -5.16 -2.05
C LYS A 14 11.82 -4.14 -1.81
N GLY A 15 12.11 -2.84 -1.78
CA GLY A 15 11.08 -1.78 -1.60
C GLY A 15 11.18 -0.58 -2.55
N GLY A 16 12.30 -0.41 -3.25
CA GLY A 16 12.61 0.83 -3.99
C GLY A 16 12.12 0.90 -5.44
N LEU A 17 11.77 -0.21 -6.08
CA LEU A 17 11.44 -0.22 -7.51
C LEU A 17 9.94 -0.13 -7.80
N ALA A 18 9.08 -0.48 -6.84
CA ALA A 18 7.63 -0.44 -7.01
C ALA A 18 6.97 0.80 -6.40
N SER A 19 7.70 1.60 -5.63
CA SER A 19 7.29 2.96 -5.24
C SER A 19 7.62 4.01 -6.30
N SER A 20 8.38 3.64 -7.35
CA SER A 20 8.89 4.54 -8.39
C SER A 20 7.85 5.24 -9.27
N GLY A 21 6.56 4.87 -9.15
CA GLY A 21 5.48 5.50 -9.90
C GLY A 21 4.83 6.70 -9.18
N LEU A 22 4.55 6.58 -7.89
CA LEU A 22 3.82 7.59 -7.12
C LEU A 22 4.77 8.47 -6.29
N SER A 23 4.36 9.70 -5.97
CA SER A 23 5.15 10.54 -5.06
C SER A 23 5.26 9.92 -3.66
N GLY A 24 6.40 10.14 -3.00
CA GLY A 24 6.60 9.69 -1.61
C GLY A 24 5.55 10.24 -0.65
N ALA A 25 5.08 11.48 -0.86
CA ALA A 25 4.01 12.07 -0.07
C ALA A 25 2.67 11.34 -0.26
N THR A 26 2.36 10.93 -1.50
CA THR A 26 1.17 10.14 -1.81
C THR A 26 1.23 8.77 -1.15
N VAL A 27 2.39 8.10 -1.21
CA VAL A 27 2.62 6.81 -0.55
C VAL A 27 2.48 6.92 0.97
N ALA A 28 3.00 7.99 1.59
CA ALA A 28 2.86 8.22 3.02
C ALA A 28 1.40 8.43 3.44
N ARG A 29 0.61 9.17 2.64
CA ARG A 29 -0.83 9.37 2.91
C ARG A 29 -1.64 8.09 2.71
N LEU A 30 -1.31 7.30 1.69
CA LEU A 30 -1.87 5.96 1.50
C LEU A 30 -1.60 5.09 2.71
N ARG A 31 -0.36 5.05 3.18
CA ARG A 31 0.04 4.25 4.34
C ARG A 31 -0.81 4.61 5.57
N GLY A 32 -0.93 5.89 5.89
CA GLY A 32 -1.74 6.34 7.03
C GLY A 32 -3.24 6.03 6.91
N ALA A 33 -3.81 6.11 5.71
CA ALA A 33 -5.21 5.73 5.49
C ALA A 33 -5.41 4.21 5.62
N LEU A 34 -4.46 3.40 5.14
CA LEU A 34 -4.50 1.95 5.28
C LEU A 34 -4.40 1.51 6.74
N THR A 35 -3.49 2.11 7.53
CA THR A 35 -3.36 1.81 8.96
C THR A 35 -4.68 2.06 9.69
N ARG A 36 -5.34 3.20 9.45
CA ARG A 36 -6.65 3.49 10.05
C ARG A 36 -7.74 2.51 9.62
N GLN A 37 -7.75 2.08 8.36
CA GLN A 37 -8.71 1.09 7.87
C GLN A 37 -8.47 -0.30 8.49
N ILE A 38 -7.21 -0.64 8.82
CA ILE A 38 -6.86 -1.87 9.53
C ILE A 38 -7.33 -1.80 10.99
N GLU A 39 -7.15 -0.67 11.65
CA GLU A 39 -7.62 -0.44 13.02
C GLU A 39 -9.15 -0.38 13.12
N HIS A 40 -9.82 0.09 12.07
CA HIS A 40 -11.27 0.26 12.01
C HIS A 40 -11.86 -0.33 10.71
N PRO A 41 -11.92 -1.67 10.56
CA PRO A 41 -12.32 -2.33 9.32
C PRO A 41 -13.77 -2.07 8.90
N ASP A 42 -14.67 -1.86 9.86
CA ASP A 42 -16.10 -1.60 9.63
C ASP A 42 -16.42 -0.13 9.34
N ALA A 43 -15.48 0.78 9.62
CA ALA A 43 -15.68 2.19 9.35
C ALA A 43 -15.53 2.47 7.85
N ALA A 44 -16.51 3.15 7.27
CA ALA A 44 -16.32 3.79 5.98
C ALA A 44 -15.30 4.93 6.16
N ASP A 45 -14.09 4.78 5.63
CA ASP A 45 -13.07 5.83 5.69
C ASP A 45 -13.19 6.77 4.47
N PRO A 46 -13.80 7.96 4.61
CA PRO A 46 -13.86 8.93 3.52
C PRO A 46 -12.47 9.45 3.12
N GLU A 47 -11.48 9.40 4.03
CA GLU A 47 -10.10 9.78 3.72
C GLU A 47 -9.43 8.71 2.84
N LEU A 48 -9.70 7.42 3.06
CA LEU A 48 -9.23 6.36 2.16
C LEU A 48 -9.78 6.58 0.74
N ALA A 49 -11.07 6.87 0.59
CA ALA A 49 -11.66 7.16 -0.72
C ALA A 49 -11.04 8.41 -1.36
N ARG A 50 -10.75 9.45 -0.58
CA ARG A 50 -10.08 10.68 -1.06
C ARG A 50 -8.66 10.40 -1.52
N VAL A 51 -7.90 9.65 -0.74
CA VAL A 51 -6.52 9.26 -1.05
C VAL A 51 -6.48 8.39 -2.30
N LEU A 52 -7.39 7.42 -2.43
CA LEU A 52 -7.50 6.58 -3.64
C LEU A 52 -7.77 7.42 -4.89
N ARG A 53 -8.67 8.40 -4.84
CA ARG A 53 -8.90 9.32 -5.97
C ARG A 53 -7.65 10.09 -6.34
N GLN A 54 -6.93 10.62 -5.36
CA GLN A 54 -5.69 11.37 -5.60
C GLN A 54 -4.60 10.51 -6.22
N ILE A 55 -4.47 9.26 -5.76
CA ILE A 55 -3.56 8.28 -6.34
C ILE A 55 -3.93 7.96 -7.79
N VAL A 56 -5.21 7.80 -8.10
CA VAL A 56 -5.68 7.55 -9.47
C VAL A 56 -5.36 8.75 -10.38
N THR A 57 -5.62 9.97 -9.91
CA THR A 57 -5.28 11.19 -10.66
C THR A 57 -3.78 11.25 -10.93
N GLU A 58 -2.95 11.01 -9.92
CA GLU A 58 -1.49 10.97 -10.09
C GLU A 58 -1.05 9.84 -11.02
N ALA A 59 -1.65 8.65 -10.90
CA ALA A 59 -1.36 7.51 -11.76
C ALA A 59 -1.65 7.82 -13.23
N ARG A 60 -2.82 8.41 -13.52
CA ARG A 60 -3.19 8.84 -14.88
C ARG A 60 -2.22 9.88 -15.44
N ASN A 61 -1.88 10.91 -14.64
CA ASN A 61 -0.94 11.96 -15.04
C ASN A 61 0.46 11.42 -15.35
N ARG A 62 0.85 10.32 -14.69
CA ARG A 62 2.13 9.64 -14.88
C ARG A 62 2.07 8.43 -15.81
N GLN A 63 0.94 8.24 -16.51
CA GLN A 63 0.69 7.11 -17.42
C GLN A 63 0.90 5.72 -16.77
N ILE A 64 0.65 5.62 -15.47
CA ILE A 64 0.66 4.37 -14.72
C ILE A 64 -0.64 3.63 -15.01
N ARG A 65 -0.54 2.40 -15.50
CA ARG A 65 -1.72 1.57 -15.80
C ARG A 65 -2.40 1.09 -14.53
N ALA A 66 -3.67 0.70 -14.64
CA ALA A 66 -4.45 0.17 -13.51
C ALA A 66 -3.76 -1.03 -12.83
N GLU A 67 -3.19 -1.95 -13.62
CA GLU A 67 -2.52 -3.14 -13.10
C GLU A 67 -1.25 -2.77 -12.33
N GLN A 68 -0.48 -1.81 -12.85
CA GLN A 68 0.68 -1.28 -12.16
C GLN A 68 0.27 -0.62 -10.85
N LEU A 69 -0.81 0.17 -10.85
CA LEU A 69 -1.32 0.80 -9.64
C LEU A 69 -1.73 -0.22 -8.57
N VAL A 70 -2.39 -1.31 -8.96
CA VAL A 70 -2.75 -2.41 -8.05
C VAL A 70 -1.50 -3.07 -7.45
N LEU A 71 -0.43 -3.25 -8.24
CA LEU A 71 0.85 -3.77 -7.73
C LEU A 71 1.50 -2.82 -6.72
N ILE A 72 1.49 -1.50 -7.00
CA ILE A 72 2.00 -0.49 -6.06
C ILE A 72 1.22 -0.58 -4.73
N LEU A 73 -0.11 -0.62 -4.81
CA LEU A 73 -0.99 -0.71 -3.65
C LEU A 73 -0.73 -1.98 -2.83
N LYS A 74 -0.56 -3.13 -3.50
CA LYS A 74 -0.23 -4.41 -2.86
C LYS A 74 1.12 -4.33 -2.15
N ASN A 75 2.13 -3.74 -2.77
CA ASN A 75 3.45 -3.61 -2.16
C ASN A 75 3.44 -2.68 -0.95
N VAL A 76 2.68 -1.57 -1.00
CA VAL A 76 2.50 -0.69 0.16
C VAL A 76 1.81 -1.45 1.29
N TRP A 77 0.75 -2.21 1.01
CA TRP A 77 0.08 -3.05 1.99
C TRP A 77 1.02 -4.09 2.60
N ASP A 78 1.77 -4.82 1.77
CA ASP A 78 2.67 -5.88 2.24
C ASP A 78 3.88 -5.31 3.03
N SER A 79 4.14 -4.00 2.94
CA SER A 79 5.14 -3.26 3.72
C SER A 79 4.63 -2.77 5.08
N LEU A 80 3.33 -2.86 5.37
CA LEU A 80 2.73 -2.46 6.64
C LEU A 80 2.89 -3.55 7.70
N PRO A 81 3.60 -3.32 8.82
CA PRO A 81 3.65 -4.29 9.92
C PRO A 81 2.27 -4.48 10.57
N GLU A 82 1.44 -3.43 10.63
CA GLU A 82 0.09 -3.48 11.19
C GLU A 82 -0.80 -4.44 10.39
N ALA A 83 -0.64 -4.46 9.07
CA ALA A 83 -1.35 -5.39 8.21
C ALA A 83 -0.94 -6.85 8.45
N ARG A 84 0.26 -7.12 8.98
CA ARG A 84 0.76 -8.48 9.24
C ARG A 84 0.42 -8.98 10.63
N TYR A 85 0.41 -8.09 11.63
CA TYR A 85 0.35 -8.47 13.04
C TYR A 85 -0.96 -8.06 13.76
N ALA A 86 -1.74 -7.11 13.25
CA ALA A 86 -2.88 -6.55 13.98
C ALA A 86 -4.22 -7.26 13.73
N ILE A 87 -4.34 -8.01 12.63
CA ILE A 87 -5.62 -8.62 12.19
C ILE A 87 -5.41 -10.07 11.74
N ASP A 88 -6.44 -10.90 11.93
CA ASP A 88 -6.44 -12.30 11.49
C ASP A 88 -6.33 -12.42 9.95
N ARG A 89 -5.77 -13.53 9.45
CA ARG A 89 -5.50 -13.76 8.02
C ARG A 89 -6.74 -13.62 7.14
N GLU A 90 -7.90 -14.03 7.64
CA GLU A 90 -9.15 -13.90 6.89
C GLU A 90 -9.56 -12.42 6.76
N ALA A 91 -9.51 -11.66 7.86
CA ALA A 91 -9.76 -10.22 7.87
C ALA A 91 -8.76 -9.46 6.98
N GLN A 92 -7.47 -9.84 6.99
CA GLN A 92 -6.46 -9.29 6.08
C GLN A 92 -6.84 -9.47 4.62
N THR A 93 -7.31 -10.67 4.28
CA THR A 93 -7.70 -11.01 2.91
C THR A 93 -8.92 -10.19 2.48
N GLN A 94 -9.91 -10.03 3.35
CA GLN A 94 -11.11 -9.23 3.07
C GLN A 94 -10.78 -7.74 2.89
N VAL A 95 -9.98 -7.14 3.78
CA VAL A 95 -9.58 -5.73 3.64
C VAL A 95 -8.78 -5.53 2.36
N LYS A 96 -7.85 -6.43 2.04
CA LYS A 96 -7.06 -6.36 0.80
C LYS A 96 -7.93 -6.46 -0.46
N GLN A 97 -8.89 -7.38 -0.49
CA GLN A 97 -9.84 -7.52 -1.61
C GLN A 97 -10.72 -6.28 -1.78
N ARG A 98 -11.23 -5.73 -0.67
CA ARG A 98 -12.02 -4.49 -0.66
C ARG A 98 -11.20 -3.32 -1.19
N LEU A 99 -9.95 -3.20 -0.75
CA LEU A 99 -9.02 -2.16 -1.18
C LEU A 99 -8.74 -2.22 -2.69
N ILE A 100 -8.43 -3.41 -3.22
CA ILE A 100 -8.20 -3.62 -4.65
C ILE A 100 -9.45 -3.25 -5.45
N THR A 101 -10.63 -3.68 -4.98
CA THR A 101 -11.90 -3.35 -5.63
C THR A 101 -12.14 -1.84 -5.66
N LEU A 102 -11.90 -1.14 -4.55
CA LEU A 102 -12.02 0.32 -4.47
C LEU A 102 -11.02 1.03 -5.39
N CYS A 103 -9.79 0.54 -5.48
CA CYS A 103 -8.77 1.09 -6.38
C CYS A 103 -9.16 0.93 -7.85
N ILE A 104 -9.67 -0.24 -8.25
CA ILE A 104 -10.14 -0.50 -9.62
C ILE A 104 -11.34 0.39 -9.94
N LYS A 105 -12.33 0.45 -9.04
CA LYS A 105 -13.50 1.32 -9.20
C LYS A 105 -13.11 2.79 -9.32
N ALA A 106 -12.17 3.26 -8.50
CA ALA A 106 -11.66 4.62 -8.58
C ALA A 106 -10.91 4.87 -9.90
N TYR A 107 -10.15 3.90 -10.40
CA TYR A 107 -9.37 4.05 -11.63
C TYR A 107 -10.24 4.09 -12.89
N TYR A 108 -11.31 3.30 -12.97
CA TYR A 108 -12.19 3.25 -14.15
C TYR A 108 -13.44 4.14 -14.03
N GLY A 109 -13.83 4.53 -12.82
CA GLY A 109 -14.99 5.38 -12.58
C GLY A 109 -14.69 6.89 -12.50
N ALA A 110 -13.41 7.28 -12.58
CA ALA A 110 -12.97 8.68 -12.57
C ALA A 110 -12.89 9.29 -13.97
#